data_AF-A0A6H5JVA1-F1
#
_entry.id   AF-A0A6H5JVA1-F1
#
_cell.length_a   1.000
_cell.length_b   1.000
_cell.length_c   1.000
_cell.angle_alpha   90.00
_cell.angle_beta   90.00
_cell.angle_gamma   90.00
#
_symmetry.space_group_name_H-M   'P 1'
#
loop_
_entity.id
_entity.type
_entity.pdbx_description
1 polymer ?
#
loop_
_entity_poly.entity_id
_entity_poly.type
_entity_poly.pdbx_seq_one_letter_code
_entity_poly.pdbx_strand_id
1 'polypeptide(L)'
;MYGTLTLFGYACCVHHFQVELEDDETSKPQSSIDDEYAQAGVRDPKVCVTTSRDPSSRLKQFAKELKLVVPNAQRINRGNHKVGELVGACRSSEFTDMIVVQETRGEPDGLIVCHLPLGPTAFFTLSNCVLRHDIADRGTVSEVYPHLIFDKFSTPVGQRVADVLKYLFPVPKARYLKASFAGFFSRP
;
A
#
# COMPACT_ATOMS: atom_id res chain seq x y z
N MET A 1 12.60 9.16 21.41
CA MET A 1 12.31 7.79 20.94
C MET A 1 11.24 7.82 19.85
N TYR A 2 11.50 8.54 18.76
CA TYR A 2 10.58 8.67 17.63
C TYR A 2 11.17 7.86 16.49
N GLY A 3 10.69 6.62 16.32
CA GLY A 3 10.96 5.83 15.13
C GLY A 3 10.06 6.34 14.01
N THR A 4 10.40 7.51 13.46
CA THR A 4 9.74 8.04 12.26
C THR A 4 10.11 7.11 11.12
N LEU A 5 9.18 6.26 10.69
CA LEU A 5 9.30 5.58 9.42
C LEU A 5 9.04 6.64 8.35
N THR A 6 10.09 7.38 8.00
CA THR A 6 10.09 8.22 6.81
C THR A 6 10.13 7.26 5.62
N LEU A 7 8.97 6.73 5.25
CA LEU A 7 8.74 6.35 3.87
C LEU A 7 8.86 7.67 3.10
N PHE A 8 10.07 8.01 2.68
CA PHE A 8 10.24 8.90 1.55
C PHE A 8 9.65 8.15 0.35
N GLY A 9 8.32 8.18 0.26
CA GLY A 9 7.58 7.79 -0.92
C GLY A 9 7.89 8.82 -1.98
N TYR A 10 8.98 8.62 -2.70
CA TYR A 10 9.18 9.24 -3.99
C TYR A 10 8.15 8.63 -4.96
N ALA A 11 6.92 9.13 -4.90
CA ALA A 11 5.97 8.92 -5.98
C ALA A 11 6.39 9.84 -7.14
N CYS A 12 7.03 9.29 -8.17
CA CYS A 12 6.80 9.73 -9.56
C CYS A 12 7.46 8.77 -10.56
N CYS A 13 6.73 7.72 -10.94
CA CYS A 13 6.54 7.35 -12.35
C CYS A 13 5.32 6.43 -12.37
N VAL A 14 4.13 7.01 -12.35
CA VAL A 14 2.93 6.26 -12.77
C VAL A 14 3.11 6.10 -14.28
N HIS A 15 3.61 4.95 -14.72
CA HIS A 15 3.71 4.66 -16.15
C HIS A 15 2.30 4.71 -16.74
N HIS A 16 2.10 5.69 -17.61
CA HIS A 16 0.90 5.92 -18.39
C HIS A 16 0.54 4.65 -19.17
N PHE A 17 -0.47 3.90 -18.71
CA PHE A 17 -1.11 2.89 -19.54
C PHE A 17 -2.38 3.51 -20.09
N GLN A 18 -2.24 4.07 -21.29
CA GLN A 18 -3.32 4.69 -22.05
C GLN A 18 -4.24 3.57 -22.56
N VAL A 19 -5.41 3.41 -21.97
CA VAL A 19 -6.52 2.72 -22.63
C VAL A 19 -7.38 3.83 -23.23
N GLU A 20 -7.12 4.15 -24.50
CA GLU A 20 -7.94 5.08 -25.27
C GLU A 20 -9.26 4.39 -25.62
N LEU A 21 -10.30 4.69 -24.86
CA LEU A 21 -11.69 4.66 -25.31
C LEU A 21 -12.36 5.90 -24.72
N GLU A 22 -12.20 7.03 -25.39
CA GLU A 22 -12.88 8.29 -25.05
C GLU A 22 -14.29 8.27 -25.66
N ASP A 23 -15.31 8.10 -24.82
CA ASP A 23 -16.70 8.40 -25.15
C ASP A 23 -17.12 9.70 -24.44
N ASP A 24 -17.58 10.69 -25.22
CA ASP A 24 -17.86 12.10 -24.89
C ASP A 24 -18.98 12.37 -23.85
N GLU A 25 -19.46 11.36 -23.12
CA GLU A 25 -20.64 11.45 -22.22
C GLU A 25 -20.29 11.51 -20.71
N THR A 26 -19.01 11.66 -20.32
CA THR A 26 -18.60 11.70 -18.88
C THR A 26 -18.36 13.12 -18.34
N SER A 27 -18.76 14.17 -19.06
CA SER A 27 -18.49 15.58 -18.71
C SER A 27 -19.41 16.18 -17.62
N LYS A 28 -20.19 15.37 -16.89
CA LYS A 28 -21.02 15.83 -15.76
C LYS A 28 -20.45 15.31 -14.43
N PRO A 29 -20.19 16.17 -13.42
CA PRO A 29 -19.64 15.74 -12.14
C PRO A 29 -20.74 15.02 -11.36
N GLN A 30 -20.67 13.69 -11.29
CA GLN A 30 -21.54 12.94 -10.40
C GLN A 30 -20.86 12.76 -9.03
N SER A 31 -21.50 13.37 -8.04
CA SER A 31 -21.38 13.17 -6.60
C SER A 31 -21.15 11.71 -6.21
N SER A 32 -20.19 11.42 -5.31
CA SER A 32 -20.19 10.31 -4.32
C SER A 32 -20.93 8.99 -4.66
N ILE A 33 -20.90 8.56 -5.92
CA ILE A 33 -21.68 7.43 -6.45
C ILE A 33 -20.62 6.55 -7.11
N ASP A 34 -20.36 5.42 -6.47
CA ASP A 34 -19.34 4.41 -6.77
C ASP A 34 -17.89 4.82 -6.44
N ASP A 35 -17.61 5.05 -5.16
CA ASP A 35 -16.25 4.92 -4.64
C ASP A 35 -16.05 3.47 -4.18
N GLU A 36 -15.07 2.76 -4.73
CA GLU A 36 -14.78 1.35 -4.43
C GLU A 36 -14.51 1.13 -2.93
N TYR A 37 -14.22 2.21 -2.23
CA TYR A 37 -13.98 2.29 -0.80
C TYR A 37 -15.18 2.75 0.04
N ALA A 38 -16.40 2.79 -0.51
CA ALA A 38 -17.59 3.25 0.21
C ALA A 38 -17.89 2.47 1.51
N GLN A 39 -17.45 1.21 1.59
CA GLN A 39 -17.58 0.36 2.78
C GLN A 39 -16.37 0.46 3.73
N ALA A 40 -15.38 1.29 3.40
CA ALA A 40 -14.18 1.43 4.19
C ALA A 40 -14.49 2.10 5.55
N GLY A 41 -14.06 1.45 6.63
CA GLY A 41 -14.35 1.86 8.00
C GLY A 41 -15.44 1.05 8.70
N VAL A 42 -16.23 0.25 7.96
CA VAL A 42 -17.17 -0.72 8.57
C VAL A 42 -16.44 -1.98 9.04
N ARG A 43 -15.48 -2.45 8.24
CA ARG A 43 -14.60 -3.60 8.54
C ARG A 43 -13.14 -3.13 8.54
N ASP A 44 -12.35 -3.68 9.45
CA ASP A 44 -10.90 -3.45 9.45
C ASP A 44 -10.29 -4.06 8.19
N PRO A 45 -9.43 -3.33 7.45
CA PRO A 45 -8.81 -3.84 6.24
C PRO A 45 -7.92 -5.04 6.57
N LYS A 46 -7.97 -6.04 5.70
CA LYS A 46 -7.15 -7.24 5.78
C LYS A 46 -6.27 -7.26 4.54
N VAL A 47 -4.99 -7.01 4.75
CA VAL A 47 -4.03 -6.81 3.66
C VAL A 47 -3.17 -8.05 3.47
N CYS A 48 -3.10 -8.55 2.25
CA CYS A 48 -2.20 -9.63 1.86
C CYS A 48 -0.89 -9.05 1.31
N VAL A 49 0.25 -9.38 1.91
CA VAL A 49 1.56 -8.97 1.41
C VAL A 49 2.24 -10.15 0.73
N THR A 50 2.59 -9.99 -0.53
CA THR A 50 3.28 -10.97 -1.35
C THR A 50 4.50 -10.35 -2.05
N THR A 51 5.40 -11.21 -2.52
CA THR A 51 6.63 -10.81 -3.22
C THR A 51 6.57 -11.23 -4.68
N SER A 52 7.61 -10.88 -5.44
CA SER A 52 7.93 -11.46 -6.75
C SER A 52 8.19 -12.98 -6.66
N ARG A 53 8.33 -13.61 -7.85
CA ARG A 53 8.73 -15.02 -7.98
C ARG A 53 10.18 -15.17 -7.54
N ASP A 54 10.45 -16.17 -6.68
CA ASP A 54 11.78 -16.48 -6.15
C ASP A 54 12.51 -15.26 -5.53
N PRO A 55 11.95 -14.69 -4.44
CA PRO A 55 12.47 -13.46 -3.85
C PRO A 55 13.83 -13.66 -3.16
N SER A 56 14.68 -12.64 -3.24
CA SER A 56 15.95 -12.53 -2.54
C SER A 56 15.75 -12.52 -1.02
N SER A 57 16.83 -12.78 -0.28
CA SER A 57 16.84 -12.66 1.18
C SER A 57 16.52 -11.24 1.65
N ARG A 58 16.89 -10.23 0.86
CA ARG A 58 16.68 -8.81 1.13
C ARG A 58 15.22 -8.41 0.93
N LEU A 59 14.59 -8.84 -0.15
CA LEU A 59 13.14 -8.65 -0.36
C LEU A 59 12.28 -9.41 0.66
N LYS A 60 12.70 -10.61 1.08
CA LYS A 60 12.03 -11.32 2.19
C LYS A 60 12.07 -10.53 3.51
N GLN A 61 13.14 -9.77 3.75
CA GLN A 61 13.25 -8.89 4.91
C GLN A 61 12.36 -7.67 4.75
N PHE A 62 12.37 -7.02 3.58
CA PHE A 62 11.47 -5.90 3.28
C PHE A 62 9.99 -6.28 3.41
N ALA A 63 9.59 -7.46 2.93
CA ALA A 63 8.22 -7.95 3.10
C ALA A 63 7.84 -8.17 4.59
N LYS A 64 8.80 -8.49 5.46
CA LYS A 64 8.57 -8.54 6.91
C LYS A 64 8.44 -7.14 7.52
N GLU A 65 9.23 -6.18 7.04
CA GLU A 65 9.11 -4.79 7.45
C GLU A 65 7.75 -4.22 7.04
N LEU A 66 7.30 -4.45 5.80
CA LEU A 66 6.02 -3.97 5.32
C LEU A 66 4.84 -4.51 6.15
N LYS A 67 4.93 -5.76 6.62
CA LYS A 67 3.98 -6.34 7.57
C LYS A 67 3.92 -5.57 8.90
N LEU A 68 5.05 -5.03 9.37
CA LEU A 68 5.09 -4.24 10.61
C LEU A 68 4.55 -2.82 10.41
N VAL A 69 4.63 -2.28 9.19
CA VAL A 69 4.10 -0.95 8.84
C VAL A 69 2.59 -0.98 8.70
N VAL A 70 2.07 -1.96 7.96
CA VAL A 70 0.63 -2.08 7.70
C VAL A 70 0.02 -3.00 8.77
N PRO A 71 -0.78 -2.47 9.71
CA PRO A 71 -1.46 -3.29 10.70
C PRO A 71 -2.42 -4.26 10.01
N ASN A 72 -2.68 -5.42 10.64
CA ASN A 72 -3.50 -6.51 10.08
C ASN A 72 -3.00 -7.13 8.77
N ALA A 73 -1.79 -6.79 8.32
CA ALA A 73 -1.18 -7.42 7.16
C ALA A 73 -0.77 -8.87 7.42
N GLN A 74 -1.05 -9.74 6.44
CA GLN A 74 -0.62 -11.13 6.44
C GLN A 74 0.32 -11.37 5.26
N ARG A 75 1.53 -11.86 5.55
CA ARG A 75 2.50 -12.19 4.52
C ARG A 75 2.23 -13.58 3.98
N ILE A 76 2.02 -13.71 2.67
CA ILE A 76 1.88 -14.99 1.97
C ILE A 76 3.15 -15.25 1.16
N ASN A 77 3.69 -16.46 1.28
CA ASN A 77 4.83 -16.90 0.48
C ASN A 77 4.37 -17.15 -0.96
N ARG A 78 5.07 -16.56 -1.94
CA ARG A 78 4.68 -16.71 -3.34
C ARG A 78 4.81 -18.15 -3.85
N GLY A 79 5.95 -18.80 -3.57
CA GLY A 79 6.26 -20.12 -4.12
C GLY A 79 5.99 -20.21 -5.63
N ASN A 80 5.39 -21.32 -6.08
CA ASN A 80 5.05 -21.53 -7.49
C ASN A 80 3.64 -21.04 -7.89
N HIS A 81 2.90 -20.35 -7.01
CA HIS A 81 1.49 -19.97 -7.23
C HIS A 81 1.28 -18.83 -8.22
N LYS A 82 0.69 -19.05 -9.39
CA LYS A 82 0.47 -17.95 -10.35
C LYS A 82 -0.29 -16.76 -9.71
N VAL A 83 -0.09 -15.54 -10.25
CA VAL A 83 -0.75 -14.34 -9.70
C VAL A 83 -2.28 -14.50 -9.66
N GLY A 84 -2.88 -15.12 -10.69
CA GLY A 84 -4.31 -15.44 -10.69
C GLY A 84 -4.76 -16.38 -9.57
N GLU A 85 -3.94 -17.38 -9.20
CA GLU A 85 -4.22 -18.28 -8.07
C GLU A 85 -4.15 -17.54 -6.74
N LEU A 86 -3.17 -16.64 -6.58
CA LEU A 86 -3.08 -15.80 -5.39
C LEU A 86 -4.29 -14.87 -5.26
N VAL A 87 -4.69 -14.21 -6.35
CA VAL A 87 -5.88 -13.35 -6.35
C VAL A 87 -7.13 -14.16 -6.01
N GLY A 88 -7.26 -15.37 -6.56
CA GLY A 88 -8.33 -16.31 -6.19
C GLY A 88 -8.32 -16.66 -4.71
N ALA A 89 -7.16 -17.04 -4.16
CA ALA A 89 -7.01 -17.36 -2.74
C ALA A 89 -7.28 -16.16 -1.82
N CYS A 90 -6.84 -14.96 -2.21
CA CYS A 90 -7.10 -13.73 -1.49
C CYS A 90 -8.60 -13.39 -1.47
N ARG A 91 -9.30 -13.59 -2.59
CA ARG A 91 -10.75 -13.42 -2.68
C ARG A 91 -11.50 -14.42 -1.81
N SER A 92 -11.13 -15.70 -1.83
CA SER A 92 -11.74 -16.74 -0.98
C SER A 92 -11.49 -16.51 0.51
N SER A 93 -10.40 -15.82 0.86
CA SER A 93 -10.01 -15.52 2.24
C SER A 93 -10.46 -14.12 2.71
N GLU A 94 -11.29 -13.45 1.91
CA GLU A 94 -11.85 -12.12 2.18
C GLU A 94 -10.80 -11.05 2.52
N PHE A 95 -9.69 -11.03 1.78
CA PHE A 95 -8.75 -9.90 1.85
C PHE A 95 -9.35 -8.68 1.16
N THR A 96 -9.15 -7.50 1.76
CA THR A 96 -9.56 -6.22 1.17
C THR A 96 -8.55 -5.75 0.15
N ASP A 97 -7.26 -5.96 0.43
CA ASP A 97 -6.18 -5.45 -0.39
C ASP A 97 -5.07 -6.49 -0.53
N MET A 98 -4.40 -6.45 -1.68
CA MET A 98 -3.23 -7.25 -1.97
C MET A 98 -2.09 -6.33 -2.37
N ILE A 99 -0.96 -6.48 -1.69
CA ILE A 99 0.28 -5.78 -2.00
C ILE A 99 1.27 -6.79 -2.60
N VAL A 100 1.79 -6.47 -3.77
CA VAL A 100 2.87 -7.23 -4.42
C VAL A 100 4.11 -6.35 -4.45
N VAL A 101 5.18 -6.83 -3.83
CA VAL A 101 6.48 -6.16 -3.89
C VAL A 101 7.38 -6.84 -4.93
N GLN A 102 8.00 -6.03 -5.76
CA GLN A 102 8.99 -6.43 -6.75
C GLN A 102 10.38 -5.91 -6.35
N GLU A 103 11.40 -6.55 -6.89
CA GLU A 103 12.79 -6.14 -6.70
C GLU A 103 13.57 -6.33 -8.00
N THR A 104 14.63 -5.54 -8.12
CA THR A 104 15.68 -5.74 -9.11
C THR A 104 17.01 -5.92 -8.39
N ARG A 105 17.65 -7.08 -8.57
CA ARG A 105 18.98 -7.41 -8.01
C ARG A 105 19.11 -7.24 -6.49
N GLY A 106 18.05 -7.52 -5.74
CA GLY A 106 18.05 -7.43 -4.28
C GLY A 106 17.48 -6.12 -3.72
N GLU A 107 17.36 -5.07 -4.54
CA GLU A 107 16.77 -3.80 -4.12
C GLU A 107 15.28 -3.74 -4.50
N PRO A 108 14.38 -3.42 -3.56
CA PRO A 108 12.96 -3.28 -3.86
C PRO A 108 12.73 -2.02 -4.71
N ASP A 109 12.08 -2.20 -5.86
CA ASP A 109 11.89 -1.16 -6.88
C ASP A 109 10.41 -0.96 -7.27
N GLY A 110 9.56 -1.96 -7.00
CA GLY A 110 8.15 -1.93 -7.37
C GLY A 110 7.26 -2.29 -6.20
N LEU A 111 6.19 -1.53 -6.01
CA LEU A 111 5.12 -1.79 -5.07
C LEU A 111 3.79 -1.67 -5.79
N ILE A 112 3.05 -2.76 -5.85
CA ILE A 112 1.74 -2.82 -6.49
C ILE A 112 0.71 -3.00 -5.39
N VAL A 113 -0.28 -2.12 -5.34
CA VAL A 113 -1.41 -2.19 -4.41
C VAL A 113 -2.67 -2.44 -5.22
N CYS A 114 -3.32 -3.57 -5.00
CA CYS A 114 -4.57 -3.95 -5.64
C CYS A 114 -5.68 -4.01 -4.59
N HIS A 115 -6.77 -3.26 -4.79
CA HIS A 115 -7.98 -3.44 -4.01
C HIS A 115 -8.81 -4.61 -4.57
N LEU A 116 -9.31 -5.47 -3.69
CA LEU A 116 -10.09 -6.67 -4.02
C LEU A 116 -11.52 -6.53 -3.49
N PRO A 117 -12.54 -7.17 -4.12
CA PRO A 117 -12.47 -8.08 -5.26
C PRO A 117 -12.44 -7.41 -6.64
N LEU A 118 -12.96 -6.19 -6.74
CA LEU A 118 -12.99 -5.35 -7.93
C LEU A 118 -12.67 -3.95 -7.44
N GLY A 119 -11.44 -3.50 -7.65
CA GLY A 119 -11.02 -2.18 -7.20
C GLY A 119 -9.77 -1.71 -7.93
N PRO A 120 -9.34 -0.46 -7.69
CA PRO A 120 -8.22 0.12 -8.39
C PRO A 120 -6.92 -0.62 -8.05
N THR A 121 -6.04 -0.68 -9.05
CA THR A 121 -4.66 -1.15 -8.87
C THR A 121 -3.71 0.02 -9.08
N ALA A 122 -2.95 0.36 -8.05
CA ALA A 122 -1.94 1.39 -8.10
C ALA A 122 -0.55 0.76 -8.19
N PHE A 123 0.21 1.19 -9.20
CA PHE A 123 1.60 0.81 -9.38
C PHE A 123 2.49 1.95 -8.89
N PHE A 124 3.32 1.65 -7.89
CA PHE A 124 4.31 2.58 -7.36
C PHE A 124 5.70 2.08 -7.66
N THR A 125 6.52 2.94 -8.24
CA THR A 125 7.97 2.70 -8.34
C THR A 125 8.61 3.20 -7.06
N LEU A 126 9.32 2.32 -6.37
CA LEU A 126 10.10 2.64 -5.19
C LEU A 126 11.49 3.12 -5.60
N SER A 127 11.96 4.19 -4.98
CA SER A 127 13.32 4.67 -5.11
C SER A 127 13.85 5.06 -3.74
N ASN A 128 15.18 4.98 -3.57
CA ASN A 128 15.86 5.30 -2.32
C ASN A 128 15.35 4.49 -1.11
N CYS A 129 15.04 3.21 -1.32
CA CYS A 129 14.65 2.32 -0.23
C CYS A 129 15.81 2.07 0.72
N VAL A 130 15.64 2.45 1.97
CA VAL A 130 16.53 2.09 3.07
C VAL A 130 15.80 1.08 3.94
N LEU A 131 16.34 -0.13 4.04
CA LEU A 131 15.74 -1.18 4.84
C LEU A 131 16.10 -0.98 6.31
N ARG A 132 15.15 -1.29 7.19
CA ARG A 132 15.41 -1.26 8.64
C ARG A 132 16.45 -2.29 9.06
N HIS A 133 16.58 -3.40 8.34
CA HIS A 133 17.61 -4.41 8.61
C HIS A 133 19.05 -3.91 8.35
N ASP A 134 19.23 -2.85 7.55
CA ASP A 134 20.55 -2.29 7.25
C ASP A 134 21.05 -1.32 8.33
N ILE A 135 20.15 -0.86 9.21
CA ILE A 135 20.46 0.13 10.25
C ILE A 135 20.89 -0.59 11.53
N ALA A 136 22.04 -0.18 12.09
CA ALA A 136 22.52 -0.66 13.38
C ALA A 136 21.66 -0.09 14.53
N ASP A 137 21.49 -0.85 15.62
CA ASP A 137 20.66 -0.51 16.79
C ASP A 137 19.13 -0.51 16.53
N ARG A 138 18.57 -1.71 16.40
CA ARG A 138 17.16 -1.93 16.07
C ARG A 138 16.30 -2.17 17.32
N GLY A 139 15.64 -1.14 17.83
CA GLY A 139 14.58 -1.27 18.84
C GLY A 139 13.32 -1.95 18.27
N THR A 140 12.50 -2.61 19.09
CA THR A 140 11.25 -3.24 18.65
C THR A 140 10.25 -2.20 18.12
N VAL A 141 9.62 -2.48 16.97
CA VAL A 141 8.58 -1.60 16.40
C VAL A 141 7.28 -1.83 17.17
N SER A 142 6.60 -0.74 17.54
CA SER A 142 5.31 -0.80 18.19
C SER A 142 4.22 -1.15 17.16
N GLU A 143 3.42 -2.19 17.44
CA GLU A 143 2.29 -2.62 16.60
C GLU A 143 1.03 -1.75 16.80
N VAL A 144 1.21 -0.48 17.15
CA VAL A 144 0.10 0.46 17.38
C VAL A 144 -0.35 1.04 16.04
N TYR A 145 -1.66 1.23 15.87
CA TYR A 145 -2.21 1.81 14.66
C TYR A 145 -1.62 3.21 14.41
N PRO A 146 -0.99 3.45 13.25
CA PRO A 146 -0.37 4.72 12.95
C PRO A 146 -1.42 5.76 12.58
N HIS A 147 -1.17 7.01 12.97
CA HIS A 147 -1.83 8.19 12.44
C HIS A 147 -1.23 8.51 11.07
N LEU A 148 -2.09 8.64 10.06
CA LEU A 148 -1.67 8.95 8.70
C LEU A 148 -1.57 10.46 8.49
N ILE A 149 -0.48 10.90 7.86
CA ILE A 149 -0.29 12.29 7.43
C ILE A 149 -0.13 12.28 5.92
N PHE A 150 -0.98 13.00 5.20
CA PHE A 150 -0.86 13.20 3.75
C PHE A 150 -0.56 14.67 3.50
N ASP A 151 0.60 14.96 2.91
CA ASP A 151 1.02 16.32 2.56
C ASP A 151 1.16 16.47 1.05
N LYS A 152 0.67 17.60 0.51
CA LYS A 152 0.74 17.99 -0.91
C LYS A 152 0.00 17.08 -1.92
N PHE A 153 -1.05 16.37 -1.50
CA PHE A 153 -1.97 15.67 -2.39
C PHE A 153 -3.18 16.55 -2.77
N SER A 154 -2.93 17.68 -3.44
CA SER A 154 -3.99 18.66 -3.77
C SER A 154 -4.75 18.34 -5.07
N THR A 155 -4.12 17.66 -6.03
CA THR A 155 -4.71 17.34 -7.33
C THR A 155 -5.79 16.25 -7.21
N PRO A 156 -6.77 16.16 -8.12
CA PRO A 156 -7.77 15.09 -8.10
C PRO A 156 -7.16 13.68 -8.15
N VAL A 157 -6.11 13.50 -8.94
CA VAL A 157 -5.34 12.24 -8.98
C VAL A 157 -4.59 12.01 -7.66
N GLY A 158 -4.04 13.07 -7.06
CA GLY A 158 -3.40 13.01 -5.76
C GLY A 158 -4.37 12.56 -4.66
N GLN A 159 -5.60 13.08 -4.66
CA GLN A 159 -6.64 12.66 -3.72
C GLN A 159 -6.98 11.17 -3.91
N ARG A 160 -7.14 10.69 -5.15
CA ARG A 160 -7.37 9.26 -5.45
C ARG A 160 -6.22 8.38 -4.95
N VAL A 161 -4.97 8.79 -5.13
CA VAL A 161 -3.80 8.05 -4.60
C VAL A 161 -3.79 8.06 -3.07
N ALA A 162 -4.13 9.19 -2.46
CA ALA A 162 -4.24 9.30 -1.01
C ALA A 162 -5.34 8.38 -0.46
N ASP A 163 -6.48 8.26 -1.15
CA ASP A 163 -7.56 7.35 -0.78
C ASP A 163 -7.11 5.88 -0.82
N VAL A 164 -6.48 5.43 -1.92
CA VAL A 164 -5.90 4.07 -2.02
C VAL A 164 -4.97 3.78 -0.84
N LEU A 165 -4.10 4.74 -0.50
CA LEU A 165 -3.14 4.56 0.59
C LEU A 165 -3.77 4.64 1.98
N LYS A 166 -4.83 5.44 2.14
CA LYS A 166 -5.54 5.63 3.41
C LYS A 166 -6.30 4.38 3.81
N TYR A 167 -6.95 3.72 2.85
CA TYR A 167 -7.80 2.56 3.12
C TYR A 167 -7.03 1.25 3.36
N LEU A 168 -5.71 1.24 3.14
CA LEU A 168 -4.82 0.18 3.61
C LEU A 168 -4.71 0.09 5.14
N PHE A 169 -5.06 1.17 5.85
CA PHE A 169 -4.93 1.26 7.30
C PHE A 169 -6.30 1.29 7.99
N PRO A 170 -6.43 0.66 9.17
CA PRO A 170 -7.64 0.70 9.97
C PRO A 170 -7.88 2.11 10.50
N VAL A 171 -9.16 2.45 10.66
CA VAL A 171 -9.56 3.75 11.21
C VAL A 171 -9.15 3.83 12.69
N PRO A 172 -8.33 4.82 13.10
CA PRO A 172 -7.95 4.98 14.49
C PRO A 172 -9.18 5.27 15.37
N LYS A 173 -9.36 4.52 16.46
CA LYS A 173 -10.38 4.84 17.48
C LYS A 173 -9.92 6.05 18.30
N ALA A 174 -10.85 6.92 18.69
CA ALA A 174 -10.56 8.18 19.40
C ALA A 174 -9.79 8.05 20.74
N ARG A 175 -9.59 6.83 21.27
CA ARG A 175 -8.93 6.57 22.57
C ARG A 175 -7.42 6.28 22.49
N TYR A 176 -6.81 6.21 21.31
CA TYR A 176 -5.38 5.92 21.22
C TYR A 176 -4.54 7.19 21.52
N LEU A 177 -4.04 7.29 22.76
CA LEU A 177 -3.12 8.35 23.21
C LEU A 177 -1.65 8.09 22.84
N LYS A 178 -1.34 6.93 22.24
CA LYS A 178 0.01 6.57 21.80
C LYS A 178 0.17 6.93 20.34
N ALA A 179 1.08 7.85 20.06
CA ALA A 179 1.28 8.38 18.73
C ALA A 179 2.36 7.59 17.96
N SER A 180 1.93 6.77 17.00
CA SER A 180 2.75 6.32 15.88
C SER A 180 2.29 7.09 14.64
N PHE A 181 3.20 7.55 13.78
CA PHE A 181 2.84 8.33 12.59
C PHE A 181 3.41 7.68 11.34
N ALA A 182 2.59 7.58 10.30
CA ALA A 182 3.02 7.24 8.94
C ALA A 182 2.72 8.43 8.03
N GLY A 183 3.77 9.04 7.48
CA GLY A 183 3.67 10.22 6.64
C GLY A 183 3.91 9.92 5.17
N PHE A 184 3.01 10.39 4.31
CA PHE A 184 3.11 10.37 2.86
C PHE A 184 3.23 11.82 2.37
N PHE A 185 4.36 12.14 1.74
CA PHE A 185 4.65 13.49 1.27
C PHE A 185 4.89 13.46 -0.24
N SER A 186 4.02 14.12 -1.01
CA SER A 186 4.29 14.34 -2.44
C SER A 186 5.39 15.38 -2.60
N ARG A 187 6.34 15.13 -3.50
CA ARG A 187 7.29 16.18 -3.91
C ARG A 187 6.55 17.20 -4.80
N PRO A 188 6.93 18.49 -4.71
CA PRO A 188 6.44 19.52 -5.63
C PRO A 188 6.97 19.29 -7.05
#